data_AF-A0A7X8WK11-F1
#
_entry.id   AF-A0A7X8WK11-F1
#
_cell.length_a   1.000
_cell.length_b   1.000
_cell.length_c   1.000
_cell.angle_alpha   90.00
_cell.angle_beta   90.00
_cell.angle_gamma   90.00
#
_symmetry.space_group_name_H-M   'P 1'
#
loop_
_entity.id
_entity.type
_entity.pdbx_description
1 polymer ?
#
loop_
_entity_poly.entity_id
_entity_poly.type
_entity_poly.pdbx_seq_one_letter_code
_entity_poly.pdbx_strand_id
1 'polypeptide(L)'
;MDAMFQSGLFFDSNTINTYDLSRNNPMVKVEGGDILVIRDNILLVGNGSRTSSQGIDLLVQEFCKTDTDKKHVIVQQLPESPESFIHLDMVFTMLDSNTAMVYKPLIMGSSPYQTVHIQIENGKVVKISSATGILSLLKKLGIEIDPVVCGGKADDWDQEREQWHSGANFLAIAPGKVISYARNIHTLEELSKNGFEIVAARDIINDNYNLETSKRCVITIEGSELPRGGGGPRCMTMPLRRS
;
A
#
# COMPACT_ATOMS: atom_id res chain seq x y z
N MET A 1 -16.63 13.52 -2.45
CA MET A 1 -16.65 12.06 -2.63
C MET A 1 -17.91 11.47 -1.99
N ASP A 2 -18.21 11.82 -0.75
CA ASP A 2 -19.42 11.38 -0.01
C ASP A 2 -20.72 11.58 -0.77
N ALA A 3 -20.91 12.77 -1.37
CA ALA A 3 -22.08 13.05 -2.21
C ALA A 3 -22.24 12.06 -3.38
N MET A 4 -21.15 11.55 -3.95
CA MET A 4 -21.22 10.54 -5.03
C MET A 4 -21.69 9.19 -4.48
N PHE A 5 -21.13 8.73 -3.36
CA PHE A 5 -21.51 7.47 -2.72
C PHE A 5 -22.92 7.49 -2.12
N GLN A 6 -23.37 8.64 -1.60
CA GLN A 6 -24.70 8.81 -1.01
C GLN A 6 -25.79 9.11 -2.06
N SER A 7 -25.42 9.45 -3.30
CA SER A 7 -26.39 9.81 -4.32
C SER A 7 -27.33 8.67 -4.72
N GLY A 8 -26.94 7.41 -4.48
CA GLY A 8 -27.64 6.23 -4.99
C GLY A 8 -27.59 6.07 -6.52
N LEU A 9 -26.88 6.94 -7.24
CA LEU A 9 -26.80 6.92 -8.70
C LEU A 9 -25.79 5.89 -9.23
N PHE A 10 -24.68 5.72 -8.52
CA PHE A 10 -23.54 4.92 -8.98
C PHE A 10 -23.28 3.70 -8.09
N PHE A 11 -23.60 3.81 -6.80
CA PHE A 11 -23.28 2.80 -5.79
C PHE A 11 -24.47 2.59 -4.87
N ASP A 12 -24.73 1.32 -4.56
CA ASP A 12 -25.55 0.92 -3.41
C ASP A 12 -24.58 0.51 -2.30
N SER A 13 -24.27 1.43 -1.40
CA SER A 13 -23.22 1.26 -0.40
C SER A 13 -23.57 1.87 0.94
N ASN A 14 -23.26 1.14 2.02
CA ASN A 14 -23.27 1.68 3.37
C ASN A 14 -21.95 2.41 3.63
N THR A 15 -21.91 3.71 3.33
CA THR A 15 -20.73 4.54 3.55
C THR A 15 -20.54 4.82 5.03
N ILE A 16 -19.33 4.56 5.53
CA ILE A 16 -18.91 4.95 6.87
C ILE A 16 -18.13 6.26 6.75
N ASN A 17 -18.59 7.32 7.40
CA ASN A 17 -17.88 8.59 7.47
C ASN A 17 -17.09 8.66 8.79
N THR A 18 -15.76 8.63 8.69
CA THR A 18 -14.85 8.68 9.84
C THR A 18 -14.98 9.98 10.64
N TYR A 19 -15.25 11.12 9.98
CA TYR A 19 -15.42 12.41 10.63
C TYR A 19 -16.65 12.39 11.54
N ASP A 20 -17.78 11.89 11.05
CA ASP A 20 -19.02 11.74 11.81
C ASP A 20 -18.86 10.73 12.96
N LEU A 21 -18.25 9.56 12.68
CA LEU A 21 -17.99 8.55 13.71
C LEU A 21 -17.09 9.07 14.83
N SER A 22 -16.10 9.89 14.47
CA SER A 22 -15.19 10.51 15.44
C SER A 22 -15.83 11.64 16.24
N ARG A 23 -17.07 12.04 15.91
CA ARG A 23 -17.75 13.24 16.44
C ARG A 23 -16.90 14.50 16.23
N ASN A 24 -16.31 14.62 15.05
CA ASN A 24 -15.48 15.75 14.63
C ASN A 24 -14.21 15.92 15.49
N ASN A 25 -13.68 14.83 16.05
CA ASN A 25 -12.47 14.88 16.86
C ASN A 25 -11.24 15.10 15.98
N PRO A 26 -10.55 16.25 16.06
CA PRO A 26 -9.42 16.57 15.17
C PRO A 26 -8.19 15.67 15.41
N MET A 27 -8.15 14.91 16.52
CA MET A 27 -7.10 13.93 16.77
C MET A 27 -7.29 12.64 15.98
N VAL A 28 -8.49 12.38 15.44
CA VAL A 28 -8.80 11.22 14.62
C VAL A 28 -8.50 11.56 13.17
N LYS A 29 -7.39 11.03 12.66
CA LYS A 29 -6.92 11.24 11.29
C LYS A 29 -6.71 9.88 10.64
N VAL A 30 -7.21 9.74 9.41
CA VAL A 30 -7.06 8.53 8.59
C VAL A 30 -6.98 8.97 7.13
N GLU A 31 -5.93 8.57 6.42
CA GLU A 31 -5.78 8.80 4.99
C GLU A 31 -5.60 7.45 4.24
N GLY A 32 -6.18 7.33 3.04
CA GLY A 32 -6.25 6.05 2.31
C GLY A 32 -4.90 5.47 1.87
N GLY A 33 -3.86 6.30 1.75
CA GLY A 33 -2.49 5.84 1.47
C GLY A 33 -1.93 4.92 2.56
N ASP A 34 -2.41 5.07 3.80
CA ASP A 34 -1.99 4.23 4.93
C ASP A 34 -2.74 2.90 5.01
N ILE A 35 -3.80 2.70 4.25
CA ILE A 35 -4.65 1.51 4.34
C ILE A 35 -4.35 0.58 3.16
N LEU A 36 -3.73 -0.57 3.44
CA LEU A 36 -3.52 -1.64 2.47
C LEU A 36 -4.33 -2.87 2.89
N VAL A 37 -5.26 -3.30 2.04
CA VAL A 37 -5.99 -4.56 2.20
C VAL A 37 -5.14 -5.67 1.61
N ILE A 38 -4.55 -6.52 2.45
CA ILE A 38 -3.71 -7.64 2.00
C ILE A 38 -4.58 -8.85 1.64
N ARG A 39 -5.60 -9.11 2.48
CA ARG A 39 -6.68 -10.10 2.31
C ARG A 39 -7.92 -9.59 3.03
N ASP A 40 -9.07 -10.22 2.81
CA ASP A 40 -10.33 -9.87 3.46
C ASP A 40 -10.23 -9.79 4.99
N ASN A 41 -9.36 -10.62 5.59
CA ASN A 41 -9.13 -10.66 7.03
C ASN A 41 -7.76 -10.10 7.49
N ILE A 42 -6.98 -9.46 6.60
CA ILE A 42 -5.66 -8.91 6.94
C ILE A 42 -5.52 -7.48 6.38
N LEU A 43 -5.46 -6.52 7.28
CA LEU A 43 -5.19 -5.11 6.98
C LEU A 43 -3.78 -4.73 7.41
N LEU A 44 -3.08 -3.97 6.56
CA LEU A 44 -1.86 -3.27 6.90
C LEU A 44 -2.18 -1.77 7.01
N VAL A 45 -1.78 -1.15 8.11
CA VAL A 45 -2.13 0.24 8.44
C VAL A 45 -0.88 1.03 8.81
N GLY A 46 -0.64 2.15 8.13
CA GLY A 46 0.38 3.12 8.52
C GLY A 46 -0.03 3.90 9.77
N ASN A 47 0.92 4.13 10.68
CA ASN A 47 0.75 5.02 11.82
C ASN A 47 1.78 6.15 11.75
N GLY A 48 1.31 7.39 11.64
CA GLY A 48 2.18 8.55 11.46
C GLY A 48 1.41 9.87 11.45
N SER A 49 1.92 10.85 10.71
CA SER A 49 1.35 12.20 10.67
C SER A 49 -0.06 12.25 10.07
N ARG A 50 -0.36 11.36 9.11
CA ARG A 50 -1.60 11.28 8.33
C ARG A 50 -2.65 10.32 8.88
N THR A 51 -2.21 9.23 9.52
CA THR A 51 -3.09 8.28 10.20
C THR A 51 -2.69 8.13 11.66
N SER A 52 -3.53 8.65 12.57
CA SER A 52 -3.28 8.68 14.01
C SER A 52 -3.68 7.39 14.71
N SER A 53 -3.15 7.13 15.91
CA SER A 53 -3.51 5.94 16.68
C SER A 53 -5.02 5.89 17.01
N GLN A 54 -5.65 7.04 17.26
CA GLN A 54 -7.09 7.14 17.47
C GLN A 54 -7.88 6.81 16.18
N GLY A 55 -7.33 7.17 15.01
CA GLY A 55 -7.88 6.76 13.71
C GLY A 55 -7.81 5.25 13.50
N ILE A 56 -6.68 4.63 13.90
CA ILE A 56 -6.50 3.18 13.85
C ILE A 56 -7.46 2.48 14.80
N ASP A 57 -7.64 2.99 16.02
CA ASP A 57 -8.61 2.44 16.98
C ASP A 57 -10.03 2.44 16.42
N LEU A 58 -10.45 3.53 15.78
CA LEU A 58 -11.75 3.62 15.12
C LEU A 58 -11.87 2.62 13.96
N LEU A 59 -10.83 2.51 13.12
CA LEU A 59 -10.80 1.54 12.02
C LEU A 59 -10.89 0.09 12.55
N VAL A 60 -10.16 -0.23 13.61
CA VAL A 60 -10.21 -1.55 14.28
C VAL A 60 -11.61 -1.81 14.84
N GLN A 61 -12.26 -0.82 15.44
CA GLN A 61 -13.63 -0.94 15.94
C GLN A 61 -14.64 -1.22 14.83
N GLU A 62 -14.55 -0.54 13.69
CA GLU A 62 -15.43 -0.83 12.54
C GLU A 62 -15.11 -2.19 11.92
N PHE A 63 -13.84 -2.58 11.83
CA PHE A 63 -13.44 -3.88 11.31
C PHE A 63 -13.89 -5.06 12.20
N CYS A 64 -14.05 -4.81 13.50
CA CYS A 64 -14.66 -5.76 14.44
C CYS A 64 -16.15 -6.01 14.17
N LYS A 65 -16.86 -5.07 13.51
CA LYS A 65 -18.30 -5.19 13.23
C LYS A 65 -18.62 -5.94 11.95
N THR A 66 -17.63 -6.12 11.06
CA THR A 66 -17.79 -6.99 9.89
C THR A 66 -17.78 -8.46 10.35
N ASP A 67 -17.79 -9.44 9.43
CA ASP A 67 -17.94 -10.88 9.73
C ASP A 67 -17.19 -11.44 10.98
N THR A 68 -17.59 -12.62 11.44
CA THR A 68 -17.08 -13.18 12.70
C THR A 68 -15.71 -13.86 12.58
N ASP A 69 -15.08 -13.80 11.41
CA ASP A 69 -13.82 -14.50 11.15
C ASP A 69 -12.66 -13.90 11.92
N LYS A 70 -11.62 -14.72 12.08
CA LYS A 70 -10.36 -14.29 12.67
C LYS A 70 -9.68 -13.28 11.75
N LYS A 71 -9.41 -12.09 12.29
CA LYS A 71 -8.85 -10.95 11.57
C LYS A 71 -7.55 -10.46 12.18
N HIS A 72 -6.78 -9.79 11.36
CA HIS A 72 -5.47 -9.25 11.70
C HIS A 72 -5.35 -7.83 11.19
N VAL A 73 -4.95 -6.92 12.08
CA VAL A 73 -4.51 -5.58 11.70
C VAL A 73 -3.03 -5.48 12.06
N ILE A 74 -2.21 -5.17 11.07
CA ILE A 74 -0.77 -4.99 11.22
C ILE A 74 -0.52 -3.49 11.09
N VAL A 75 -0.03 -2.87 12.15
CA VAL A 75 0.26 -1.44 12.19
C VAL A 75 1.75 -1.24 12.01
N GLN A 76 2.15 -0.43 11.04
CA GLN A 76 3.54 -0.03 10.84
C GLN A 76 3.69 1.45 11.20
N GLN A 77 4.55 1.73 12.18
CA GLN A 77 4.94 3.10 12.48
C GLN A 77 5.77 3.67 11.32
N LEU A 78 5.47 4.91 10.95
CA LEU A 78 6.14 5.65 9.90
C LEU A 78 6.96 6.80 10.51
N PRO A 79 8.04 7.24 9.85
CA PRO A 79 8.76 8.45 10.21
C PRO A 79 7.84 9.69 10.17
N GLU A 80 8.05 10.63 11.09
CA GLU A 80 7.42 11.96 11.00
C GLU A 80 8.13 12.88 9.99
N SER A 81 9.37 12.54 9.61
CA SER A 81 10.18 13.27 8.64
C SER A 81 11.13 12.32 7.90
N PRO A 82 11.61 12.68 6.69
CA PRO A 82 11.17 13.80 5.85
C PRO A 82 9.72 13.68 5.35
N GLU A 83 9.19 14.76 4.80
CA GLU A 83 7.80 14.82 4.30
C GLU A 83 7.49 13.81 3.19
N SER A 84 8.48 13.15 2.57
CA SER A 84 8.23 12.09 1.57
C SER A 84 7.65 10.80 2.17
N PHE A 85 7.72 10.61 3.49
CA PHE A 85 7.08 9.50 4.20
C PHE A 85 5.64 9.86 4.57
N ILE A 86 4.83 10.23 3.57
CA ILE A 86 3.45 10.67 3.77
C ILE A 86 2.58 9.51 4.25
N HIS A 87 2.76 8.34 3.63
CA HIS A 87 1.88 7.18 3.80
C HIS A 87 2.64 5.85 3.71
N LEU A 88 2.03 4.77 4.22
CA LEU A 88 2.56 3.41 4.12
C LEU A 88 2.75 2.94 2.67
N ASP A 89 1.89 3.34 1.76
CA ASP A 89 2.01 2.96 0.35
C ASP A 89 3.17 3.61 -0.40
N MET A 90 3.83 4.58 0.21
CA MET A 90 5.06 5.21 -0.30
C MET A 90 6.31 4.41 0.05
N VAL A 91 6.17 3.32 0.81
CA VAL A 91 7.27 2.49 1.31
C VAL A 91 6.98 0.99 1.21
N PHE A 92 5.73 0.57 1.06
CA PHE A 92 5.35 -0.82 0.90
C PHE A 92 4.12 -0.94 -0.02
N THR A 93 4.22 -1.72 -1.10
CA THR A 93 3.05 -2.07 -1.92
C THR A 93 3.11 -3.52 -2.41
N MET A 94 1.96 -4.18 -2.44
CA MET A 94 1.82 -5.51 -3.05
C MET A 94 1.80 -5.39 -4.58
N LEU A 95 2.64 -6.16 -5.26
CA LEU A 95 2.74 -6.21 -6.73
C LEU A 95 2.10 -7.47 -7.32
N ASP A 96 2.13 -8.54 -6.54
CA ASP A 96 1.63 -9.87 -6.89
C ASP A 96 1.15 -10.57 -5.60
N SER A 97 0.63 -11.78 -5.72
CA SER A 97 0.18 -12.62 -4.60
C SER A 97 1.26 -12.93 -3.56
N ASN A 98 2.53 -12.97 -3.98
CA ASN A 98 3.69 -13.25 -3.14
C ASN A 98 4.82 -12.21 -3.30
N THR A 99 4.61 -11.11 -4.02
CA THR A 99 5.68 -10.14 -4.31
C THR A 99 5.27 -8.75 -3.83
N ALA A 100 6.17 -8.05 -3.15
CA ALA A 100 5.95 -6.67 -2.72
C ALA A 100 7.14 -5.77 -3.10
N MET A 101 6.85 -4.52 -3.45
CA MET A 101 7.87 -3.48 -3.49
C MET A 101 8.06 -2.92 -2.09
N VAL A 102 9.32 -2.79 -1.66
CA VAL A 102 9.67 -2.32 -0.33
C VAL A 102 10.74 -1.24 -0.39
N TYR A 103 10.56 -0.19 0.42
CA TYR A 103 11.64 0.71 0.78
C TYR A 103 12.41 0.09 1.95
N LYS A 104 13.55 -0.52 1.61
CA LYS A 104 14.36 -1.34 2.52
C LYS A 104 14.71 -0.61 3.84
N PRO A 105 15.15 0.66 3.87
CA PRO A 105 15.53 1.32 5.13
C PRO A 105 14.44 1.38 6.19
N LEU A 106 13.16 1.34 5.80
CA LEU A 106 12.03 1.38 6.73
C LEU A 106 11.43 -0.01 7.01
N ILE A 107 11.28 -0.83 5.96
CA ILE A 107 10.54 -2.09 6.01
C ILE A 107 11.43 -3.28 6.40
N MET A 108 12.72 -3.21 6.07
CA MET A 108 13.68 -4.30 6.24
C MET A 108 14.82 -3.89 7.19
N GLY A 109 15.44 -4.90 7.81
CA GLY A 109 16.57 -4.67 8.72
C GLY A 109 16.13 -4.11 10.07
N SER A 110 17.08 -3.50 10.79
CA SER A 110 16.88 -2.95 12.14
C SER A 110 16.27 -1.55 12.11
N SER A 111 15.07 -1.44 11.53
CA SER A 111 14.30 -0.20 11.53
C SER A 111 13.95 0.19 12.97
N PRO A 112 14.14 1.46 13.39
CA PRO A 112 13.76 1.91 14.72
C PRO A 112 12.23 2.03 14.89
N TYR A 113 11.48 1.90 13.79
CA TYR A 113 10.03 2.06 13.76
C TYR A 113 9.32 0.74 14.06
N GLN A 114 8.33 0.82 14.95
CA GLN A 114 7.66 -0.36 15.48
C GLN A 114 6.63 -0.93 14.51
N THR A 115 6.50 -2.26 14.50
CA THR A 115 5.35 -2.96 13.95
C THR A 115 4.51 -3.55 15.09
N VAL A 116 3.19 -3.36 15.03
CA VAL A 116 2.24 -3.91 16.01
C VAL A 116 1.26 -4.86 15.31
N HIS A 117 0.97 -5.99 15.96
CA HIS A 117 -0.05 -6.94 15.53
C HIS A 117 -1.26 -6.86 16.45
N ILE A 118 -2.41 -6.53 15.88
CA ILE A 118 -3.72 -6.56 16.54
C ILE A 118 -4.47 -7.77 15.98
N GLN A 119 -4.88 -8.66 16.87
CA GLN A 119 -5.67 -9.84 16.55
C GLN A 119 -7.11 -9.64 17.00
N ILE A 120 -8.05 -9.94 16.11
CA ILE A 120 -9.48 -9.82 16.34
C ILE A 120 -10.11 -11.21 16.14
N GLU A 121 -10.92 -11.65 17.09
CA GLU A 121 -11.69 -12.90 17.02
C GLU A 121 -13.09 -12.63 17.56
N ASN A 122 -14.12 -13.16 16.88
CA ASN A 122 -15.53 -12.97 17.26
C ASN A 122 -15.91 -11.49 17.48
N GLY A 123 -15.43 -10.62 16.59
CA GLY A 123 -15.70 -9.18 16.63
C GLY A 123 -15.09 -8.44 17.83
N LYS A 124 -14.04 -8.98 18.45
CA LYS A 124 -13.34 -8.33 19.56
C LYS A 124 -11.83 -8.45 19.41
N VAL A 125 -11.12 -7.40 19.81
CA VAL A 125 -9.65 -7.45 19.94
C VAL A 125 -9.30 -8.41 21.06
N VAL A 126 -8.59 -9.50 20.74
CA VAL A 126 -8.17 -10.53 21.70
C VAL A 126 -6.70 -10.39 22.10
N LYS A 127 -5.87 -9.77 21.26
CA LYS A 127 -4.45 -9.59 21.53
C LYS A 127 -3.87 -8.42 20.75
N ILE A 128 -3.00 -7.65 21.42
CA ILE A 128 -2.13 -6.64 20.81
C ILE A 128 -0.70 -6.98 21.22
N SER A 129 0.21 -7.07 20.27
CA SER A 129 1.63 -7.38 20.55
C SER A 129 2.56 -6.77 19.51
N SER A 130 3.78 -6.43 19.92
CA SER A 130 4.83 -6.01 19.00
C SER A 130 5.23 -7.16 18.05
N ALA A 131 5.61 -6.82 16.83
CA ALA A 131 6.11 -7.73 15.81
C ALA A 131 7.48 -7.26 15.29
N THR A 132 8.25 -8.19 14.74
CA THR A 132 9.61 -7.91 14.22
C THR A 132 9.58 -7.10 12.92
N GLY A 133 8.46 -7.07 12.22
CA GLY A 133 8.32 -6.39 10.93
C GLY A 133 7.17 -6.96 10.11
N ILE A 134 6.71 -6.19 9.11
CA ILE A 134 5.60 -6.56 8.21
C ILE A 134 5.84 -7.93 7.57
N LEU A 135 6.99 -8.13 6.93
CA LEU A 135 7.31 -9.36 6.19
C LEU A 135 7.27 -10.60 7.09
N SER A 136 7.86 -10.49 8.29
CA SER A 136 7.89 -11.58 9.26
C SER A 136 6.50 -11.98 9.75
N LEU A 137 5.61 -10.99 9.90
CA LEU A 137 4.27 -11.21 10.39
C LEU A 137 3.35 -11.75 9.30
N LEU A 138 3.44 -11.23 8.07
CA LEU A 138 2.77 -11.80 6.92
C LEU A 138 3.14 -13.28 6.73
N LYS A 139 4.43 -13.63 6.87
CA LYS A 139 4.87 -15.03 6.82
C LYS A 139 4.21 -15.89 7.89
N LYS A 140 4.11 -15.40 9.14
CA LYS A 140 3.39 -16.10 10.23
C LYS A 140 1.89 -16.27 9.95
N LEU A 141 1.31 -15.38 9.16
CA LEU A 141 -0.09 -15.43 8.72
C LEU A 141 -0.27 -16.23 7.41
N GLY A 142 0.75 -16.95 6.95
CA GLY A 142 0.69 -17.80 5.75
C GLY A 142 0.82 -17.04 4.44
N ILE A 143 1.47 -15.87 4.44
CA ILE A 143 1.78 -15.07 3.26
C ILE A 143 3.29 -14.89 3.20
N GLU A 144 3.95 -15.72 2.41
CA GLU A 144 5.38 -15.55 2.13
C GLU A 144 5.54 -14.48 1.04
N ILE A 145 6.29 -13.43 1.36
CA ILE A 145 6.53 -12.29 0.49
C ILE A 145 7.99 -12.32 0.03
N ASP A 146 8.19 -12.25 -1.28
CA ASP A 146 9.44 -11.98 -1.96
C ASP A 146 9.57 -10.46 -2.16
N PRO A 147 10.41 -9.76 -1.36
CA PRO A 147 10.54 -8.32 -1.45
C PRO A 147 11.45 -7.90 -2.62
N VAL A 148 10.97 -6.96 -3.43
CA VAL A 148 11.76 -6.21 -4.41
C VAL A 148 12.10 -4.84 -3.81
N VAL A 149 13.36 -4.42 -3.90
CA VAL A 149 13.83 -3.19 -3.23
C VAL A 149 13.70 -1.98 -4.15
N CYS A 150 12.96 -0.96 -3.70
CA CYS A 150 12.82 0.34 -4.37
C CYS A 150 14.18 1.02 -4.49
N GLY A 151 14.57 1.44 -5.69
CA GLY A 151 15.89 2.01 -6.01
C GLY A 151 17.03 0.97 -6.09
N GLY A 152 16.71 -0.33 -6.00
CA GLY A 152 17.69 -1.40 -6.10
C GLY A 152 18.48 -1.65 -4.80
N LYS A 153 19.46 -2.57 -4.87
CA LYS A 153 20.23 -3.04 -3.70
C LYS A 153 21.65 -2.47 -3.60
N ALA A 154 22.09 -1.74 -4.62
CA ALA A 154 23.49 -1.37 -4.80
C ALA A 154 23.88 -0.10 -4.03
N ASP A 155 23.00 0.90 -4.01
CA ASP A 155 23.25 2.22 -3.43
C ASP A 155 22.05 2.66 -2.60
N ASP A 156 22.31 3.19 -1.40
CA ASP A 156 21.26 3.75 -0.54
C ASP A 156 20.78 5.12 -1.05
N TRP A 157 21.63 5.87 -1.76
CA TRP A 157 21.23 7.14 -2.39
C TRP A 157 20.19 6.95 -3.49
N ASP A 158 20.32 5.89 -4.30
CA ASP A 158 19.33 5.54 -5.31
C ASP A 158 18.00 5.12 -4.67
N GLN A 159 18.06 4.38 -3.56
CA GLN A 159 16.87 4.02 -2.77
C GLN A 159 16.15 5.27 -2.25
N GLU A 160 16.86 6.21 -1.62
CA GLU A 160 16.28 7.46 -1.13
C GLU A 160 15.69 8.31 -2.26
N ARG A 161 16.45 8.47 -3.36
CA ARG A 161 16.03 9.28 -4.51
C ARG A 161 14.80 8.72 -5.19
N GLU A 162 14.74 7.41 -5.41
CA GLU A 162 13.57 6.81 -6.06
C GLU A 162 12.39 6.68 -5.11
N GLN A 163 12.61 6.46 -3.82
CA GLN A 163 11.54 6.56 -2.81
C GLN A 163 10.87 7.93 -2.86
N TRP A 164 11.67 9.01 -2.88
CA TRP A 164 11.17 10.38 -3.01
C TRP A 164 10.32 10.59 -4.26
N HIS A 165 10.65 9.89 -5.36
CA HIS A 165 9.90 9.91 -6.62
C HIS A 165 8.81 8.83 -6.71
N SER A 166 8.29 8.40 -5.56
CA SER A 166 7.21 7.43 -5.44
C SER A 166 7.57 6.05 -6.02
N GLY A 167 8.84 5.67 -5.96
CA GLY A 167 9.39 4.43 -6.48
C GLY A 167 8.83 3.17 -5.83
N ALA A 168 8.22 3.27 -4.65
CA ALA A 168 7.51 2.15 -4.03
C ALA A 168 5.99 2.15 -4.26
N ASN A 169 5.44 3.18 -4.91
CA ASN A 169 4.00 3.41 -4.99
C ASN A 169 3.39 2.84 -6.28
N PHE A 170 3.18 1.53 -6.33
CA PHE A 170 2.65 0.83 -7.49
C PHE A 170 1.14 0.62 -7.41
N LEU A 171 0.46 0.72 -8.54
CA LEU A 171 -0.89 0.20 -8.71
C LEU A 171 -0.84 -1.19 -9.34
N ALA A 172 -1.20 -2.24 -8.59
CA ALA A 172 -1.49 -3.55 -9.19
C ALA A 172 -2.88 -3.54 -9.84
N ILE A 173 -2.97 -3.89 -11.11
CA ILE A 173 -4.25 -4.05 -11.84
C ILE A 173 -4.68 -5.52 -11.93
N ALA A 174 -3.72 -6.44 -11.82
CA ALA A 174 -3.91 -7.87 -11.63
C ALA A 174 -2.65 -8.44 -10.94
N PRO A 175 -2.67 -9.68 -10.41
CA PRO A 175 -1.46 -10.31 -9.88
C PRO A 175 -0.31 -10.27 -10.90
N GLY A 176 0.80 -9.63 -10.53
CA GLY A 176 1.99 -9.51 -11.37
C GLY A 176 1.92 -8.44 -12.46
N LYS A 177 0.77 -7.77 -12.64
CA LYS A 177 0.58 -6.69 -13.61
C LYS A 177 0.41 -5.36 -12.87
N VAL A 178 1.42 -4.51 -12.94
CA VAL A 178 1.50 -3.30 -12.13
C VAL A 178 1.78 -2.06 -12.97
N ILE A 179 1.45 -0.88 -12.46
CA ILE A 179 1.70 0.43 -13.08
C ILE A 179 2.67 1.23 -12.21
N SER A 180 3.66 1.87 -12.84
CA SER A 180 4.66 2.74 -12.19
C SER A 180 5.11 3.86 -13.11
N TYR A 181 5.94 4.78 -12.60
CA TYR A 181 6.58 5.81 -13.42
C TYR A 181 7.83 5.28 -14.13
N ALA A 182 8.02 5.68 -15.38
CA ALA A 182 9.21 5.34 -16.18
C ALA A 182 10.54 5.87 -15.60
N ARG A 183 10.47 6.91 -14.76
CA ARG A 183 11.64 7.62 -14.21
C ARG A 183 12.39 6.89 -13.09
N ASN A 184 11.79 5.86 -12.50
CA ASN A 184 12.37 5.09 -11.39
C ASN A 184 13.22 3.94 -11.95
N ILE A 185 14.30 4.30 -12.64
CA ILE A 185 15.12 3.40 -13.47
C ILE A 185 15.65 2.23 -12.65
N HIS A 186 16.19 2.47 -11.45
CA HIS A 186 16.81 1.43 -10.63
C HIS A 186 15.75 0.47 -10.05
N THR A 187 14.58 0.99 -9.69
CA THR A 187 13.42 0.18 -9.31
C THR A 187 12.96 -0.72 -10.46
N LEU A 188 12.86 -0.17 -11.67
CA LEU A 188 12.45 -0.93 -12.86
C LEU A 188 13.49 -1.98 -13.24
N GLU A 189 14.79 -1.68 -13.12
CA GLU A 189 15.87 -2.65 -13.30
C GLU A 189 15.79 -3.80 -12.29
N GLU A 190 15.51 -3.50 -11.01
CA GLU A 190 15.33 -4.53 -9.99
C GLU A 190 14.09 -5.39 -10.27
N LEU A 191 12.99 -4.79 -10.73
CA LEU A 191 11.80 -5.55 -11.17
C LEU A 191 12.08 -6.44 -12.37
N SER A 192 12.85 -5.95 -13.35
CA SER A 192 13.29 -6.73 -14.51
C SER A 192 14.12 -7.95 -14.09
N LYS A 193 15.08 -7.78 -13.17
CA LYS A 193 15.84 -8.90 -12.58
C LYS A 193 14.94 -9.89 -11.84
N ASN A 194 13.82 -9.43 -11.29
CA ASN A 194 12.83 -10.27 -10.62
C ASN A 194 11.73 -10.78 -11.57
N GLY A 195 11.95 -10.73 -12.90
CA GLY A 195 11.11 -11.39 -13.89
C GLY A 195 9.85 -10.61 -14.31
N PHE A 196 9.82 -9.29 -14.12
CA PHE A 196 8.80 -8.44 -14.72
C PHE A 196 9.29 -7.88 -16.06
N GLU A 197 8.45 -7.97 -17.08
CA GLU A 197 8.68 -7.26 -18.34
C GLU A 197 8.35 -5.77 -18.16
N ILE A 198 9.24 -4.87 -18.59
CA ILE A 198 9.01 -3.43 -18.52
C ILE A 198 8.45 -2.96 -19.86
N VAL A 199 7.23 -2.41 -19.84
CA VAL A 199 6.48 -2.06 -21.04
C VAL A 199 5.95 -0.63 -20.92
N ALA A 200 6.17 0.20 -21.94
CA ALA A 200 5.59 1.53 -21.93
C ALA A 200 4.07 1.46 -22.13
N ALA A 201 3.31 2.30 -21.43
CA ALA A 201 1.86 2.39 -21.61
C ALA A 201 1.46 2.65 -23.07
N ARG A 202 2.31 3.38 -23.83
CA ARG A 202 2.10 3.63 -25.27
C ARG A 202 2.15 2.37 -26.12
N ASP A 203 2.97 1.39 -25.76
CA ASP A 203 3.08 0.14 -26.52
C ASP A 203 1.81 -0.71 -26.35
N ILE A 204 1.17 -0.64 -25.19
CA ILE A 204 -0.12 -1.30 -24.96
C ILE A 204 -1.24 -0.59 -25.73
N ILE A 205 -1.27 0.75 -25.69
CA ILE A 205 -2.28 1.56 -26.40
C ILE A 205 -2.20 1.35 -27.92
N ASN A 206 -1.01 1.12 -28.46
CA ASN A 206 -0.77 0.91 -29.88
C ASN A 206 -0.82 -0.59 -30.29
N ASP A 207 -1.32 -1.47 -29.42
CA ASP A 207 -1.41 -2.93 -29.66
C ASP A 207 -0.06 -3.62 -29.95
N ASN A 208 1.06 -3.01 -29.54
CA ASN A 208 2.41 -3.59 -29.64
C ASN A 208 2.72 -4.55 -28.48
N TYR A 209 1.87 -4.60 -27.45
CA TYR A 209 2.00 -5.51 -26.31
C TYR A 209 0.65 -6.03 -25.83
N ASN A 210 0.53 -7.35 -25.66
CA ASN A 210 -0.69 -7.98 -25.19
C ASN A 210 -0.61 -8.34 -23.70
N LEU A 211 -1.34 -7.58 -22.88
CA LEU A 211 -1.41 -7.79 -21.43
C LEU A 211 -2.00 -9.15 -21.04
N GLU A 212 -2.96 -9.68 -21.80
CA GLU A 212 -3.63 -10.95 -21.47
C GLU A 212 -2.65 -12.13 -21.52
N THR A 213 -1.69 -12.09 -22.46
CA THR A 213 -0.66 -13.13 -22.59
C THR A 213 0.50 -12.96 -21.63
N SER A 214 0.70 -11.75 -21.10
CA SER A 214 1.78 -11.46 -20.17
C SER A 214 1.52 -12.06 -18.79
N LYS A 215 2.55 -12.69 -18.22
CA LYS A 215 2.48 -13.19 -16.84
C LYS A 215 2.75 -12.08 -15.84
N ARG A 216 3.88 -11.37 -15.97
CA ARG A 216 4.31 -10.32 -15.04
C ARG A 216 4.90 -9.15 -15.82
N CYS A 217 4.32 -7.97 -15.66
CA CYS A 217 4.77 -6.77 -16.35
C CYS A 217 4.59 -5.51 -15.50
N VAL A 218 5.48 -4.55 -15.73
CA VAL A 218 5.35 -3.17 -15.25
C VAL A 218 4.99 -2.30 -16.43
N ILE A 219 3.80 -1.72 -16.36
CA ILE A 219 3.34 -0.70 -17.29
C ILE A 219 3.89 0.63 -16.81
N THR A 220 4.79 1.22 -17.59
CA THR A 220 5.39 2.51 -17.26
C THR A 220 4.59 3.64 -17.88
N ILE A 221 4.24 4.62 -17.04
CA ILE A 221 3.71 5.91 -17.50
C ILE A 221 4.82 6.95 -17.45
N GLU A 222 4.86 7.76 -18.49
CA GLU A 222 5.71 8.96 -18.50
C GLU A 222 5.15 9.97 -17.51
N GLY A 223 6.03 10.57 -16.70
CA GLY A 223 5.63 11.48 -15.65
C GLY A 223 6.68 12.56 -15.42
N SER A 224 6.65 13.62 -16.22
CA SER A 224 7.43 14.83 -15.92
C SER A 224 6.73 15.70 -14.86
N GLU A 225 5.40 15.78 -14.92
CA GLU A 225 4.61 16.64 -14.02
C GLU A 225 3.92 15.90 -12.88
N LEU A 226 3.28 14.76 -13.13
CA LEU A 226 2.53 14.02 -12.09
C LEU A 226 3.36 13.68 -10.85
N PRO A 227 4.62 13.19 -10.97
CA PRO A 227 5.43 12.88 -9.80
C PRO A 227 5.81 14.11 -8.98
N ARG A 228 5.67 15.33 -9.51
CA ARG A 228 5.95 16.57 -8.74
C ARG A 228 4.93 16.77 -7.62
N GLY A 229 3.77 16.11 -7.70
CA GLY A 229 2.79 16.04 -6.60
C GLY A 229 3.18 15.08 -5.47
N GLY A 230 4.30 14.36 -5.58
CA GLY A 230 4.82 13.47 -4.53
C GLY A 230 4.13 12.10 -4.43
N GLY A 231 3.24 11.75 -5.38
CA GLY A 231 2.48 10.49 -5.37
C GLY A 231 2.67 9.66 -6.63
N GLY A 232 2.55 8.34 -6.49
CA GLY A 232 2.60 7.38 -7.58
C GLY A 232 1.21 6.99 -8.12
N PRO A 233 1.17 6.04 -9.08
CA PRO A 233 -0.09 5.49 -9.59
C PRO A 233 -1.07 5.02 -8.52
N ARG A 234 -0.59 4.48 -7.39
CA ARG A 234 -1.49 4.07 -6.31
C ARG A 234 -2.16 5.26 -5.65
N CYS A 235 -1.41 6.32 -5.32
CA CYS A 235 -1.97 7.54 -4.72
C CYS A 235 -3.04 8.20 -5.61
N MET A 236 -2.96 8.02 -6.93
CA MET A 236 -3.93 8.56 -7.90
C MET A 236 -5.16 7.67 -8.10
N THR A 237 -5.27 6.55 -7.38
CA THR A 237 -6.37 5.58 -7.57
C THR A 237 -7.02 5.16 -6.27
N MET A 238 -8.31 4.84 -6.36
CA MET A 238 -9.10 4.29 -5.26
C MET A 238 -9.87 3.07 -5.77
N PRO A 239 -9.34 1.85 -5.58
CA PRO A 239 -10.00 0.64 -6.05
C PRO A 239 -11.37 0.47 -5.36
N LEU A 240 -12.43 0.39 -6.16
CA LEU A 240 -13.79 0.17 -5.66
C LEU A 240 -14.16 -1.31 -5.61
N ARG A 241 -13.59 -2.10 -6.52
CA ARG A 241 -13.79 -3.56 -6.60
C ARG A 241 -12.52 -4.21 -7.14
N ARG A 242 -12.10 -5.29 -6.49
CA ARG A 242 -11.03 -6.19 -6.92
C ARG A 242 -11.55 -7.62 -6.80
N SER A 243 -11.11 -8.50 -7.70
CA SER A 243 -11.47 -9.93 -7.76
C SER A 243 -10.48 -10.80 -7.02
#